data_AF-A0ABD1SLE1-F1
#
_entry.id   AF-A0ABD1SLE1-F1
#
_cell.length_a   1.000
_cell.length_b   1.000
_cell.length_c   1.000
_cell.angle_alpha   90.00
_cell.angle_beta   90.00
_cell.angle_gamma   90.00
#
_symmetry.space_group_name_H-M   'P 1'
#
loop_
_entity.id
_entity.type
_entity.pdbx_description
1 polymer ?
#
loop_
_entity_poly.entity_id
_entity_poly.type
_entity_poly.pdbx_seq_one_letter_code
_entity_poly.pdbx_strand_id
1 'polypeptide(L)'
;MLTDRVWEALVKSFASQMKSVFIASSFVKEIFTAGYSKLLSTIENLLERISRDTDVKGVLPALSFEGNEQMIAAIEIFQTAFLGLCLSRLFDLVNSVFNMSSRGTVPSKEHISRIYHAFRKELKLCRWMHV
;
A
#
# COMPACT_ATOMS: atom_id res chain seq x y z
N MET A 1 3.98 28.47 -16.10
CA MET A 1 2.65 29.11 -16.22
C MET A 1 1.85 28.92 -14.94
N LEU A 2 0.68 29.56 -14.79
CA LEU A 2 -0.18 29.40 -13.60
C LEU A 2 -0.58 27.93 -13.37
N THR A 3 -0.82 27.19 -14.46
CA THR A 3 -1.16 25.76 -14.47
C THR A 3 -0.09 24.89 -13.82
N ASP A 4 1.18 25.09 -14.17
CA ASP A 4 2.29 24.30 -13.61
C ASP A 4 2.39 24.50 -12.09
N ARG A 5 2.19 25.75 -11.62
CA ARG A 5 2.20 26.07 -10.19
C ARG A 5 1.04 25.43 -9.44
N VAL A 6 -0.12 25.28 -10.09
CA VAL A 6 -1.29 24.62 -9.50
C VAL A 6 -1.01 23.12 -9.32
N TRP A 7 -0.45 22.47 -10.34
CA TRP A 7 -0.12 21.04 -10.25
C TRP A 7 0.99 20.75 -9.25
N GLU A 8 2.03 21.57 -9.20
CA GLU A 8 3.09 21.47 -8.19
C GLU A 8 2.54 21.66 -6.77
N ALA A 9 1.65 22.65 -6.57
CA ALA A 9 0.99 22.86 -5.28
C ALA A 9 0.09 21.69 -4.89
N LEU A 10 -0.60 21.07 -5.85
CA LEU A 10 -1.44 19.91 -5.62
C LEU A 10 -0.61 18.71 -5.17
N VAL A 11 0.50 18.39 -5.84
CA VAL A 11 1.40 17.29 -5.46
C VAL A 11 1.96 17.50 -4.05
N LYS A 12 2.44 18.72 -3.76
CA LYS A 12 2.96 19.08 -2.44
C LYS A 12 1.90 18.98 -1.34
N SER A 13 0.69 19.47 -1.61
CA SER A 13 -0.42 19.39 -0.67
C SER A 13 -0.81 17.93 -0.42
N PHE A 14 -0.95 17.13 -1.47
CA PHE A 14 -1.24 15.70 -1.36
C PHE A 14 -0.21 14.98 -0.47
N ALA A 15 1.08 15.16 -0.76
CA ALA A 15 2.16 14.56 0.03
C ALA A 15 2.11 14.99 1.52
N SER A 16 1.89 16.28 1.76
CA SER A 16 1.74 16.82 3.12
C SER A 16 0.55 16.20 3.85
N GLN A 17 -0.60 16.07 3.18
CA GLN A 17 -1.81 15.48 3.76
C GLN A 17 -1.63 13.99 4.05
N MET A 18 -1.05 13.21 3.13
CA MET A 18 -0.80 11.78 3.35
C MET A 18 0.13 11.54 4.54
N LYS A 19 1.19 12.34 4.66
CA LYS A 19 2.07 12.32 5.84
C LYS A 19 1.34 12.73 7.12
N SER A 20 0.55 13.80 7.08
CA SER A 20 -0.22 14.28 8.22
C SER A 20 -1.21 13.23 8.72
N VAL A 21 -1.97 12.61 7.79
CA VAL A 21 -2.91 11.53 8.08
C VAL A 21 -2.21 10.36 8.77
N PHE A 22 -1.04 9.95 8.27
CA PHE A 22 -0.29 8.83 8.84
C PHE A 22 0.20 9.10 10.27
N ILE A 23 0.55 10.35 10.60
CA ILE A 23 1.09 10.72 11.91
C ILE A 23 -0.04 11.03 12.91
N ALA A 24 -1.04 11.79 12.49
CA ALA A 24 -2.02 12.40 13.38
C ALA A 24 -3.26 11.54 13.62
N SER A 25 -3.58 10.59 12.73
CA SER A 25 -4.84 9.82 12.79
C SER A 25 -4.58 8.32 12.81
N SER A 26 -4.75 7.69 13.97
CA SER A 26 -4.65 6.23 14.11
C SER A 26 -5.72 5.50 13.28
N PHE A 27 -6.96 5.98 13.31
CA PHE A 27 -8.07 5.38 12.57
C PHE A 27 -7.85 5.41 11.05
N VAL A 28 -7.53 6.59 10.49
CA VAL A 28 -7.34 6.72 9.04
C VAL A 28 -6.06 6.01 8.60
N LYS A 29 -5.00 6.05 9.43
CA LYS A 29 -3.80 5.24 9.21
C LYS A 29 -4.13 3.76 9.08
N GLU A 30 -4.92 3.20 10.00
CA GLU A 30 -5.30 1.79 9.97
C GLU A 30 -6.12 1.45 8.71
N ILE A 31 -7.08 2.28 8.34
CA ILE A 31 -7.88 2.08 7.12
C ILE A 31 -7.00 2.07 5.88
N PHE A 32 -6.14 3.08 5.70
CA PHE A 32 -5.29 3.19 4.51
C PHE A 32 -4.21 2.11 4.49
N THR A 33 -3.70 1.70 5.66
CA THR A 33 -2.76 0.59 5.78
C THR A 33 -3.43 -0.73 5.36
N ALA A 34 -4.56 -1.08 5.96
CA ALA A 34 -5.27 -2.32 5.64
C ALA A 34 -5.81 -2.35 4.21
N GLY A 35 -6.15 -1.19 3.66
CA GLY A 35 -6.65 -0.99 2.30
C GLY A 35 -5.58 -0.59 1.28
N TYR A 36 -4.29 -0.73 1.58
CA TYR A 36 -3.20 -0.16 0.77
C TYR A 36 -3.27 -0.56 -0.71
N SER A 37 -3.56 -1.82 -1.04
CA SER A 37 -3.66 -2.28 -2.43
C SER A 37 -4.75 -1.53 -3.22
N LYS A 38 -5.89 -1.25 -2.59
CA LYS A 38 -6.96 -0.46 -3.21
C LYS A 38 -6.56 1.01 -3.31
N LEU A 39 -5.85 1.54 -2.31
CA LEU A 39 -5.35 2.91 -2.34
C LEU A 39 -4.38 3.12 -3.51
N LEU A 40 -3.39 2.24 -3.66
CA LEU A 40 -2.42 2.27 -4.75
C LEU A 40 -3.13 2.26 -6.11
N SER A 41 -3.99 1.28 -6.36
CA SER A 41 -4.75 1.19 -7.60
C SER A 41 -5.61 2.42 -7.86
N THR A 42 -6.20 3.02 -6.82
CA THR A 42 -7.00 4.25 -6.98
C THR A 42 -6.14 5.43 -7.42
N ILE A 43 -4.92 5.56 -6.86
CA ILE A 43 -3.99 6.61 -7.23
C ILE A 43 -3.44 6.38 -8.64
N GLU A 44 -3.02 5.17 -8.99
CA GLU A 44 -2.54 4.83 -10.34
C GLU A 44 -3.60 5.14 -11.41
N ASN A 45 -4.84 4.70 -11.19
CA ASN A 45 -5.96 5.01 -12.10
C ASN A 45 -6.23 6.52 -12.19
N LEU A 46 -6.05 7.27 -11.11
CA LEU A 46 -6.20 8.73 -11.12
C LEU A 46 -5.10 9.38 -11.96
N LEU A 47 -3.84 8.97 -11.76
CA LEU A 47 -2.69 9.49 -12.50
C LEU A 47 -2.78 9.16 -13.99
N GLU A 48 -3.19 7.93 -14.33
CA GLU A 48 -3.44 7.53 -15.72
C GLU A 48 -4.52 8.41 -16.38
N ARG A 49 -5.63 8.66 -15.67
CA ARG A 49 -6.69 9.53 -16.17
C ARG A 49 -6.22 10.97 -16.34
N ILE A 50 -5.47 11.52 -15.39
CA ILE A 50 -4.91 12.88 -15.53
C ILE A 50 -3.98 12.93 -16.74
N SER A 51 -3.09 11.95 -16.89
CA SER A 51 -2.17 11.90 -18.03
C SER A 51 -2.92 11.84 -19.36
N ARG A 52 -3.92 10.97 -19.50
CA ARG A 52 -4.70 10.82 -20.73
C ARG A 52 -5.57 12.03 -21.04
N ASP A 53 -6.26 12.56 -20.03
CA ASP A 53 -7.26 13.62 -20.23
C ASP A 53 -6.59 15.01 -20.41
N THR A 54 -5.28 15.11 -20.14
CA THR A 54 -4.49 16.35 -20.31
C THR A 54 -3.42 16.26 -21.40
N ASP A 55 -3.37 15.14 -22.14
CA ASP A 55 -2.51 14.97 -23.31
C ASP A 55 -3.06 15.76 -24.50
N VAL A 56 -2.71 17.05 -24.54
CA VAL A 56 -3.09 17.99 -25.60
C VAL A 56 -1.85 18.37 -26.39
N LYS A 57 -1.89 18.17 -27.71
CA LYS A 57 -0.78 18.49 -28.62
C LYS A 57 -0.30 19.94 -28.43
N GLY A 58 0.98 20.10 -28.14
CA GLY A 58 1.64 21.40 -27.98
C GLY A 58 1.50 22.02 -26.59
N VAL A 59 0.90 21.32 -25.63
CA VAL A 59 0.78 21.75 -24.23
C VAL A 59 1.56 20.78 -23.34
N LEU A 60 2.21 21.29 -22.28
CA LEU A 60 2.87 20.44 -21.29
C LEU A 60 1.84 19.58 -20.55
N PRO A 61 2.16 18.32 -20.23
CA PRO A 61 1.26 17.46 -19.46
C PRO A 61 0.97 18.08 -18.09
N ALA A 62 -0.24 17.88 -17.58
CA ALA A 62 -0.66 18.44 -16.30
C ALA A 62 0.25 18.01 -15.14
N LEU A 63 0.62 16.72 -15.09
CA LEU A 63 1.61 16.22 -14.16
C LEU A 63 2.86 15.80 -14.92
N SER A 64 4.01 16.23 -14.42
CA SER A 64 5.29 15.68 -14.86
C SER A 64 5.43 14.24 -14.36
N PHE A 65 6.30 13.48 -15.01
CA PHE A 65 6.69 12.14 -14.53
C PHE A 65 7.13 12.17 -13.06
N GLU A 66 7.92 13.17 -12.68
CA GLU A 66 8.37 13.35 -11.30
C GLU A 66 7.21 13.67 -10.34
N GLY A 67 6.22 14.45 -10.77
CA GLY A 67 5.02 14.70 -9.97
C GLY A 67 4.20 13.43 -9.72
N ASN A 68 4.11 12.55 -10.70
CA ASN A 68 3.46 11.23 -10.54
C ASN A 68 4.22 10.37 -9.52
N GLU A 69 5.53 10.26 -9.67
CA GLU A 69 6.38 9.50 -8.73
C GLU A 69 6.27 10.06 -7.30
N GLN A 70 6.21 11.39 -7.14
CA GLN A 70 6.00 12.01 -5.83
C GLN A 70 4.64 11.66 -5.21
N MET A 71 3.57 11.55 -6.02
CA MET A 71 2.26 11.14 -5.52
C MET A 71 2.23 9.66 -5.10
N ILE A 72 2.95 8.79 -5.83
CA ILE A 72 3.12 7.38 -5.43
C ILE A 72 3.98 7.27 -4.17
N ALA A 73 5.11 7.97 -4.13
CA ALA A 73 6.00 8.00 -2.95
C ALA A 73 5.27 8.50 -1.70
N ALA A 74 4.34 9.45 -1.84
CA ALA A 74 3.55 9.97 -0.72
C ALA A 74 2.69 8.90 -0.03
N ILE A 75 2.35 7.80 -0.71
CA ILE A 75 1.55 6.70 -0.14
C ILE A 75 2.39 5.49 0.31
N GLU A 76 3.71 5.46 0.05
CA GLU A 76 4.61 4.36 0.45
C GLU A 76 4.70 4.16 1.97
N ILE A 77 4.44 5.21 2.75
CA ILE A 77 4.40 5.10 4.20
C ILE A 77 3.32 4.09 4.68
N PHE A 78 2.20 3.99 3.95
CA PHE A 78 1.16 3.01 4.19
C PHE A 78 1.56 1.61 3.67
N GLN A 79 2.34 1.54 2.59
CA GLN A 79 2.92 0.29 2.09
C GLN A 79 3.78 -0.38 3.15
N THR A 80 4.68 0.38 3.76
CA THR A 80 5.59 -0.12 4.78
C THR A 80 4.83 -0.64 5.99
N ALA A 81 3.81 0.10 6.43
CA ALA A 81 2.92 -0.33 7.51
C ALA A 81 2.12 -1.59 7.14
N PHE A 82 1.68 -1.69 5.88
CA PHE A 82 0.91 -2.83 5.38
C PHE A 82 1.78 -4.10 5.34
N LEU A 83 3.00 -4.00 4.83
CA LEU A 83 3.96 -5.10 4.83
C LEU A 83 4.32 -5.54 6.25
N GLY A 84 4.48 -4.59 7.19
CA GLY A 84 4.64 -4.88 8.61
C GLY A 84 3.46 -5.67 9.18
N LEU A 85 2.22 -5.27 8.86
CA LEU A 85 1.00 -5.97 9.26
C LEU A 85 0.92 -7.40 8.68
N CYS A 86 1.24 -7.57 7.40
CA CYS A 86 1.31 -8.90 6.77
C CYS A 86 2.37 -9.77 7.46
N LEU A 87 3.55 -9.22 7.75
CA LEU A 87 4.61 -9.93 8.44
C LEU A 87 4.18 -10.36 9.85
N SER A 88 3.54 -9.47 10.62
CA SER A 88 3.02 -9.82 11.96
C SER A 88 2.00 -10.95 11.89
N ARG A 89 1.06 -10.92 10.95
CA ARG A 89 0.07 -12.00 10.77
C ARG A 89 0.72 -13.33 10.42
N LEU A 90 1.72 -13.31 9.55
CA LEU A 90 2.49 -14.52 9.20
C LEU A 90 3.24 -15.07 10.41
N PHE A 91 3.86 -14.19 11.21
CA PHE A 91 4.56 -14.57 12.42
C PHE A 91 3.61 -15.18 13.47
N ASP A 92 2.45 -14.56 13.70
CA ASP A 92 1.42 -15.07 14.62
C ASP A 92 0.89 -16.43 14.19
N LEU A 93 0.69 -16.64 12.87
CA LEU A 93 0.28 -17.94 12.32
C LEU A 93 1.32 -19.03 12.61
N VAL A 94 2.60 -18.74 12.39
CA VAL A 94 3.69 -19.68 12.70
C VAL A 94 3.72 -19.96 14.20
N ASN A 95 3.71 -18.91 15.04
CA ASN A 95 3.75 -19.07 16.49
C ASN A 95 2.55 -19.84 17.03
N SER A 96 1.35 -19.69 16.47
CA SER A 96 0.17 -20.44 16.91
C SER A 96 0.34 -21.96 16.79
N VAL A 97 1.16 -22.42 15.84
CA VAL A 97 1.38 -23.84 15.57
C VAL A 97 2.63 -24.36 16.29
N PHE A 98 3.68 -23.54 16.43
CA PHE A 98 4.94 -23.96 17.04
C PHE A 98 5.04 -23.64 18.55
N ASN A 99 4.26 -22.70 19.10
CA ASN A 99 4.17 -22.46 20.56
C ASN A 99 3.28 -23.46 21.31
N MET A 100 2.69 -24.46 20.65
CA MET A 100 2.12 -25.63 21.36
C MET A 100 3.21 -26.51 22.02
N SER A 101 4.46 -26.09 21.99
CA SER A 101 5.65 -26.84 22.39
C SER A 101 5.98 -26.82 23.89
N SER A 102 5.14 -26.26 24.77
CA SER A 102 5.27 -26.60 26.21
C SER A 102 4.92 -28.08 26.48
N ARG A 103 4.23 -28.76 25.55
CA ARG A 103 3.95 -30.20 25.61
C ARG A 103 3.99 -30.87 24.22
N GLY A 104 5.16 -30.87 23.57
CA GLY A 104 5.62 -31.96 22.69
C GLY A 104 4.74 -32.49 21.54
N THR A 105 3.64 -31.84 21.13
CA THR A 105 2.81 -32.33 20.02
C THR A 105 3.29 -31.79 18.69
N VAL A 106 3.73 -32.70 17.81
CA VAL A 106 4.07 -32.39 16.41
C VAL A 106 2.80 -31.86 15.69
N PRO A 107 2.90 -30.74 14.95
CA PRO A 107 1.76 -30.22 14.17
C PRO A 107 1.18 -31.26 13.22
N SER A 108 -0.14 -31.44 13.25
CA SER A 108 -0.82 -32.36 12.32
C SER A 108 -0.79 -31.84 10.87
N LYS A 109 -1.04 -32.73 9.90
CA LYS A 109 -1.12 -32.38 8.47
C LYS A 109 -2.15 -31.26 8.20
N GLU A 110 -3.24 -31.23 8.98
CA GLU A 110 -4.30 -30.22 8.91
C GLU A 110 -3.83 -28.85 9.44
N HIS A 111 -2.97 -28.82 10.47
CA HIS A 111 -2.35 -27.58 10.94
C HIS A 111 -1.41 -27.02 9.88
N ILE A 112 -0.57 -27.86 9.28
CA ILE A 112 0.37 -27.48 8.23
C ILE A 112 -0.37 -26.98 6.98
N SER A 113 -1.44 -27.66 6.55
CA SER A 113 -2.25 -27.26 5.39
C SER A 113 -2.95 -25.90 5.59
N ARG A 114 -3.45 -25.63 6.81
CA ARG A 114 -4.03 -24.33 7.17
C ARG A 114 -3.00 -23.21 7.11
N ILE A 115 -1.80 -23.42 7.66
CA ILE A 115 -0.71 -22.45 7.54
C ILE A 115 -0.39 -22.18 6.08
N TYR A 116 -0.20 -23.23 5.28
CA TYR A 116 0.12 -23.08 3.85
C TYR A 116 -0.93 -22.23 3.12
N HIS A 117 -2.23 -22.46 3.37
CA HIS A 117 -3.30 -21.65 2.79
C HIS A 117 -3.28 -20.20 3.25
N ALA A 118 -3.08 -19.96 4.56
CA ALA A 118 -3.00 -18.62 5.12
C ALA A 118 -1.78 -17.85 4.60
N PHE A 119 -0.62 -18.51 4.53
CA PHE A 119 0.62 -17.98 3.96
C PHE A 119 0.43 -17.60 2.49
N ARG A 120 -0.16 -18.50 1.70
CA ARG A 120 -0.45 -18.24 0.29
C ARG A 120 -1.44 -17.08 0.10
N LYS A 121 -2.40 -16.92 1.02
CA LYS A 121 -3.35 -15.80 1.00
C LYS A 121 -2.64 -14.47 1.28
N GLU A 122 -1.83 -14.38 2.34
CA GLU A 122 -1.07 -13.17 2.67
C GLU A 122 -0.05 -12.83 1.57
N LEU A 123 0.65 -13.83 1.02
CA LEU A 123 1.56 -13.62 -0.12
C LEU A 123 0.85 -13.10 -1.37
N LYS A 124 -0.38 -13.54 -1.64
CA LYS A 124 -1.17 -12.98 -2.75
C LYS A 124 -1.45 -11.50 -2.51
N LEU A 125 -1.86 -11.11 -1.29
CA LEU A 125 -2.11 -9.71 -0.94
C LEU A 125 -0.87 -8.84 -1.14
N CYS A 126 0.32 -9.32 -0.75
CA CYS A 126 1.58 -8.62 -1.02
C CYS A 126 1.95 -8.61 -2.51
N ARG A 127 1.66 -9.68 -3.26
CA ARG A 127 2.02 -9.79 -4.69
C ARG A 127 1.22 -8.86 -5.58
N TRP A 128 -0.02 -8.50 -5.20
CA TRP A 128 -0.79 -7.44 -5.87
C TRP A 128 -0.15 -6.05 -5.76
N MET A 129 1.03 -5.90 -5.13
CA MET A 129 1.81 -4.67 -5.10
C MET A 129 2.92 -4.60 -6.16
N HIS A 130 3.19 -5.69 -6.90
CA HIS A 130 4.29 -5.78 -7.88
C HIS A 130 3.83 -6.13 -9.30
N VAL A 131 2.52 -6.10 -9.57
CA VAL A 131 1.91 -6.32 -10.89
C VAL A 131 0.92 -5.21 -11.14
#